data_AF-T0JY95-F1
#
_entry.id   AF-T0JY95-F1
#
_cell.length_a   1.000
_cell.length_b   1.000
_cell.length_c   1.000
_cell.angle_alpha   90.00
_cell.angle_beta   90.00
_cell.angle_gamma   90.00
#
_symmetry.space_group_name_H-M   'P 1'
#
loop_
_entity.id
_entity.type
_entity.pdbx_description
1 polymer ?
#
loop_
_entity_poly.entity_id
_entity_poly.type
_entity_poly.pdbx_seq_one_letter_code
_entity_poly.pdbx_strand_id
1 'polypeptide(L)'
;MSWSTTGDADWVEKVRGAAGGGVQYAIDAISRSPSVERVEQTLAEEGQFAAFRSPALGGFDISNMRVKPLIGAVWEGLGVEVLYQGATLPANPEARRFTAEFYNYMGSGASSGVIKLQPNPVRLMSGGLERIASEGFALLTGAGEGRPVSAEKIVYTIS
;
A
#
# COMPACT_ATOMS: atom_id res chain seq x y z
N MET A 1 13.85 11.22 -13.14
CA MET A 1 12.44 11.58 -12.93
C MET A 1 12.31 12.30 -11.60
N SER A 2 12.23 13.63 -11.60
CA SER A 2 11.82 14.38 -10.41
C SER A 2 10.30 14.26 -10.30
N TRP A 3 9.79 13.65 -9.24
CA TRP A 3 8.39 13.80 -8.87
C TRP A 3 8.16 15.29 -8.63
N SER A 4 7.32 15.95 -9.43
CA SER A 4 6.86 17.30 -9.10
C SER A 4 6.04 17.19 -7.82
N THR A 5 6.51 17.79 -6.75
CA THR A 5 5.87 17.91 -5.43
C THR A 5 4.60 18.75 -5.44
N THR A 6 3.96 18.97 -6.58
CA THR A 6 2.71 19.73 -6.70
C THR A 6 1.49 18.87 -6.36
N GLY A 7 1.51 18.22 -5.21
CA GLY A 7 0.27 17.98 -4.49
C GLY A 7 -0.21 19.31 -3.93
N ASP A 8 -1.53 19.50 -3.85
CA ASP A 8 -2.12 20.74 -3.34
C ASP A 8 -1.54 21.08 -1.95
N ALA A 9 -0.94 22.26 -1.81
CA ALA A 9 -0.09 22.55 -0.65
C ALA A 9 -0.87 22.46 0.67
N ASP A 10 -2.17 22.72 0.62
CA ASP A 10 -3.12 22.76 1.74
C ASP A 10 -4.01 21.50 1.84
N TRP A 11 -3.71 20.41 1.14
CA TRP A 11 -4.60 19.23 1.07
C TRP A 11 -4.95 18.65 2.45
N VAL A 12 -4.04 18.77 3.42
CA VAL A 12 -4.26 18.34 4.81
C VAL A 12 -5.44 19.10 5.42
N GLU A 13 -5.45 20.43 5.31
CA GLU A 13 -6.54 21.27 5.81
C GLU A 13 -7.84 21.01 5.08
N LYS A 14 -7.78 20.80 3.76
CA LYS A 14 -8.96 20.42 2.96
C LYS A 14 -9.58 19.11 3.45
N VAL A 15 -8.76 18.10 3.76
CA VAL A 15 -9.24 16.83 4.34
C VAL A 15 -9.85 17.04 5.72
N ARG A 16 -9.16 17.77 6.61
CA ARG A 16 -9.67 18.05 7.96
C ARG A 16 -11.00 18.81 7.93
N GLY A 17 -11.10 19.82 7.07
CA GLY A 17 -12.32 20.59 6.85
C GLY A 17 -13.46 19.74 6.31
N ALA A 18 -13.20 18.92 5.29
CA ALA A 18 -14.19 18.00 4.73
C ALA A 18 -14.67 16.93 5.72
N ALA A 19 -13.79 16.51 6.64
CA ALA A 19 -14.10 15.51 7.68
C ALA A 19 -14.66 16.12 8.98
N GLY A 20 -14.81 17.44 9.07
CA GLY A 20 -15.34 18.10 10.27
C GLY A 20 -14.42 18.04 11.49
N GLY A 21 -13.10 18.04 11.30
CA GLY A 21 -12.09 17.98 12.39
C GLY A 21 -11.01 16.92 12.22
N GLY A 22 -11.09 16.12 11.15
CA GLY A 22 -10.11 15.09 10.80
C GLY A 22 -10.75 13.73 10.55
N VAL A 23 -10.01 12.83 9.91
CA VAL A 23 -10.48 11.46 9.62
C VAL A 23 -10.21 10.53 10.80
N GLN A 24 -11.11 9.57 11.02
CA GLN A 24 -10.93 8.56 12.06
C GLN A 24 -9.91 7.49 11.65
N TYR A 25 -9.85 7.16 10.35
CA TYR A 25 -8.97 6.16 9.79
C TYR A 25 -8.28 6.69 8.55
N ALA A 26 -6.98 6.44 8.42
CA ALA A 26 -6.23 6.72 7.20
C ALA A 26 -5.28 5.58 6.82
N ILE A 27 -4.92 5.49 5.55
CA ILE A 27 -3.91 4.56 5.04
C ILE A 27 -3.00 5.35 4.10
N ASP A 28 -1.71 5.47 4.45
CA ASP A 28 -0.72 6.08 3.57
C ASP A 28 -0.14 5.04 2.59
N ALA A 29 -0.64 5.05 1.36
CA ALA A 29 -0.18 4.16 0.31
C ALA A 29 1.17 4.55 -0.32
N ILE A 30 1.72 5.74 -0.01
CA ILE A 30 3.06 6.16 -0.46
C ILE A 30 4.12 5.67 0.53
N SER A 31 3.84 5.81 1.84
CA SER A 31 4.66 5.34 2.95
C SER A 31 6.12 5.85 2.91
N ARG A 32 6.31 7.13 2.55
CA ARG A 32 7.63 7.78 2.57
C ARG A 32 7.51 9.17 3.14
N SER A 33 8.57 9.72 3.73
CA SER A 33 8.53 11.13 4.10
C SER A 33 8.39 12.04 2.85
N PRO A 34 7.55 13.09 2.87
CA PRO A 34 6.73 13.56 4.00
C PRO A 34 5.27 13.06 4.00
N SER A 35 4.91 12.04 3.21
CA SER A 35 3.50 11.59 3.09
C SER A 35 2.96 11.05 4.41
N VAL A 36 3.76 10.29 5.16
CA VAL A 36 3.34 9.67 6.43
C VAL A 36 3.00 10.74 7.45
N GLU A 37 3.88 11.72 7.60
CA GLU A 37 3.73 12.87 8.49
C GLU A 37 2.49 13.69 8.12
N ARG A 38 2.28 13.94 6.81
CA ARG A 38 1.12 14.71 6.36
C ARG A 38 -0.19 13.95 6.50
N VAL A 39 -0.20 12.63 6.32
CA VAL A 39 -1.39 11.79 6.58
C VAL A 39 -1.73 11.79 8.07
N GLU A 40 -0.74 11.71 8.96
CA GLU A 40 -0.96 11.81 10.41
C GLU A 40 -1.69 13.11 10.80
N GLN A 41 -1.31 14.23 10.19
CA GLN A 41 -1.93 15.54 10.44
C GLN A 41 -3.42 15.60 10.04
N THR A 42 -3.88 14.69 9.17
CA THR A 42 -5.29 14.63 8.76
C THR A 42 -6.19 14.00 9.82
N LEU A 43 -5.62 13.30 10.81
CA LEU A 43 -6.36 12.49 11.75
C LEU A 43 -7.11 13.35 12.78
N ALA A 44 -8.28 12.86 13.19
CA ALA A 44 -8.94 13.30 14.41
C ALA A 44 -8.09 12.99 15.66
N GLU A 45 -8.54 13.46 16.83
CA GLU A 45 -7.81 13.29 18.10
C GLU A 45 -7.52 11.80 18.42
N GLU A 46 -8.51 10.93 18.21
CA GLU A 46 -8.42 9.48 18.43
C GLU A 46 -8.18 8.69 17.13
N GLY A 47 -7.80 9.37 16.05
CA GLY A 47 -7.63 8.74 14.76
C GLY A 47 -6.52 7.69 14.73
N GLN A 48 -6.65 6.72 13.82
CA GLN A 48 -5.65 5.68 13.58
C GLN A 48 -5.25 5.67 12.11
N PHE A 49 -4.03 5.25 11.84
CA PHE A 49 -3.60 5.07 10.45
C PHE A 49 -2.58 3.97 10.28
N ALA A 50 -2.46 3.50 9.04
CA ALA A 50 -1.50 2.48 8.64
C ALA A 50 -0.54 3.01 7.57
N ALA A 51 0.68 2.48 7.58
CA ALA A 51 1.68 2.67 6.54
C ALA A 51 2.31 1.32 6.18
N PHE A 52 2.75 1.17 4.93
CA PHE A 52 3.27 -0.08 4.40
C PHE A 52 4.77 -0.26 4.57
N ARG A 53 5.54 0.84 4.74
CA ARG A 53 6.99 0.80 4.93
C ARG A 53 7.36 1.05 6.38
N SER A 54 8.47 0.45 6.82
CA SER A 54 9.10 0.80 8.09
C SER A 54 9.70 2.22 8.03
N PRO A 55 9.91 2.89 9.18
CA PRO A 55 10.54 4.21 9.23
C PRO A 55 11.87 4.27 8.47
N ALA A 56 12.72 3.25 8.64
CA ALA A 56 14.02 3.16 7.97
C ALA A 56 13.91 3.13 6.42
N LEU A 57 12.92 2.42 5.86
CA LEU A 57 12.72 2.34 4.41
C LEU A 57 11.90 3.51 3.83
N GLY A 58 11.05 4.11 4.66
CA GLY A 58 10.23 5.26 4.27
C GLY A 58 10.96 6.60 4.45
N GLY A 59 12.01 6.65 5.27
CA GLY A 59 12.75 7.86 5.60
C GLY A 59 11.94 8.85 6.45
N PHE A 60 10.99 8.37 7.24
CA PHE A 60 10.17 9.19 8.14
C PHE A 60 10.51 8.90 9.60
N ASP A 61 10.27 9.87 10.48
CA ASP A 61 10.50 9.77 11.92
C ASP A 61 9.18 9.72 12.69
N ILE A 62 8.95 8.62 13.42
CA ILE A 62 7.74 8.43 14.22
C ILE A 62 7.84 9.05 15.62
N SER A 63 9.02 9.53 16.04
CA SER A 63 9.23 10.04 17.40
C SER A 63 8.45 11.32 17.69
N ASN A 64 8.21 12.12 16.65
CA ASN A 64 7.51 13.41 16.72
C ASN A 64 6.04 13.33 16.27
N MET A 65 5.54 12.14 15.93
CA MET A 65 4.15 11.94 15.51
C MET A 65 3.24 11.75 16.73
N ARG A 66 2.09 12.42 16.75
CA ARG A 66 1.08 12.24 17.82
C ARG A 66 0.44 10.86 17.72
N VAL A 67 0.10 10.41 16.52
CA VAL A 67 -0.35 9.03 16.26
C VAL A 67 0.77 8.25 15.58
N LYS A 68 1.09 7.05 16.05
CA LYS A 68 2.08 6.17 15.41
C LYS A 68 1.38 5.26 14.39
N PRO A 69 1.93 5.09 13.18
CA PRO A 69 1.31 4.24 12.17
C PRO A 69 1.36 2.77 12.59
N LEU A 70 0.29 2.04 12.26
CA LEU A 70 0.36 0.58 12.17
C LEU A 70 1.24 0.20 10.99
N ILE A 71 2.39 -0.42 11.28
CA ILE A 71 3.34 -0.90 10.28
C ILE A 71 3.16 -2.41 10.14
N GLY A 72 3.22 -2.91 8.89
CA GLY A 72 3.21 -4.36 8.65
C GLY A 72 1.83 -4.97 8.46
N ALA A 73 0.78 -4.15 8.33
CA ALA A 73 -0.59 -4.60 8.02
C ALA A 73 -0.66 -5.51 6.77
N VAL A 74 0.28 -5.36 5.81
CA VAL A 74 0.37 -6.22 4.61
C VAL A 74 0.88 -7.63 4.88
N TRP A 75 1.57 -7.85 6.01
CA TRP A 75 2.18 -9.12 6.37
C TRP A 75 1.35 -9.90 7.39
N GLU A 76 0.61 -9.20 8.25
CA GLU A 76 -0.11 -9.78 9.38
C GLU A 76 -1.10 -10.87 8.96
N GLY A 77 -1.76 -10.71 7.80
CA GLY A 77 -2.68 -11.71 7.27
C GLY A 77 -2.06 -13.06 6.90
N LEU A 78 -0.73 -13.15 6.80
CA LEU A 78 -0.01 -14.42 6.65
C LEU A 78 -0.09 -15.26 7.93
N GLY A 79 -0.24 -14.60 9.09
CA GLY A 79 -0.32 -15.17 10.44
C GLY A 79 0.81 -16.11 10.84
N VAL A 80 1.96 -15.97 10.18
CA VAL A 80 3.23 -16.55 10.59
C VAL A 80 4.14 -15.43 11.07
N GLU A 81 5.22 -15.78 11.77
CA GLU A 81 6.25 -14.81 12.12
C GLU A 81 6.92 -14.28 10.85
N VAL A 82 7.09 -12.96 10.76
CA VAL A 82 7.74 -12.31 9.62
C VAL A 82 8.90 -11.45 10.11
N LEU A 83 10.09 -11.76 9.63
CA LEU A 83 11.25 -10.89 9.75
C LEU A 83 11.18 -9.84 8.65
N TYR A 84 10.95 -8.59 9.06
CA TYR A 84 10.87 -7.46 8.14
C TYR A 84 11.86 -6.38 8.57
N GLN A 85 13.03 -6.36 7.91
CA GLN A 85 14.03 -5.28 8.00
C GLN A 85 14.41 -4.93 9.46
N GLY A 86 14.78 -5.95 10.24
CA GLY A 86 15.22 -5.80 11.63
C GLY A 86 14.10 -5.76 12.67
N ALA A 87 12.83 -5.76 12.25
CA ALA A 87 11.68 -5.97 13.12
C ALA A 87 11.12 -7.38 12.94
N THR A 88 10.67 -7.98 14.04
CA THR A 88 9.93 -9.25 14.04
C THR A 88 8.45 -8.93 14.22
N LEU A 89 7.63 -9.26 13.23
CA LEU A 89 6.19 -9.29 13.36
C LEU A 89 5.80 -10.68 13.88
N PRO A 90 5.16 -10.81 15.04
CA PRO A 90 4.80 -12.11 15.60
C PRO A 90 3.73 -12.80 14.75
N ALA A 91 3.66 -14.13 14.86
CA ALA A 91 2.57 -14.88 14.26
C ALA A 91 1.21 -14.45 14.83
N ASN A 92 0.22 -14.28 13.95
CA ASN A 92 -1.15 -13.94 14.32
C ASN A 92 -2.15 -14.92 13.66
N PRO A 93 -2.48 -16.03 14.33
CA PRO A 93 -3.42 -17.04 13.80
C PRO A 93 -4.82 -16.47 13.53
N GLU A 94 -5.26 -15.48 14.30
CA GLU A 94 -6.57 -14.85 14.12
C GLU A 94 -6.60 -14.02 12.83
N ALA A 95 -5.55 -13.24 12.56
CA ALA A 95 -5.40 -12.50 11.31
C ALA A 95 -5.30 -13.45 10.10
N ARG A 96 -4.64 -14.61 10.24
CA ARG A 96 -4.64 -15.64 9.20
C ARG A 96 -6.03 -16.17 8.89
N ARG A 97 -6.80 -16.48 9.93
CA ARG A 97 -8.18 -16.95 9.79
C ARG A 97 -9.05 -15.89 9.12
N PHE A 98 -8.98 -14.65 9.59
CA PHE A 98 -9.71 -13.53 8.98
C PHE A 98 -9.34 -13.38 7.50
N THR A 99 -8.05 -13.40 7.17
CA THR A 99 -7.56 -13.25 5.80
C THR A 99 -8.05 -14.39 4.90
N ALA A 100 -8.06 -15.63 5.39
CA ALA A 100 -8.61 -16.76 4.65
C ALA A 100 -10.10 -16.55 4.31
N GLU A 101 -10.90 -16.18 5.32
CA GLU A 101 -12.33 -15.91 5.14
C GLU A 101 -12.58 -14.72 4.22
N PHE A 102 -11.76 -13.67 4.31
CA PHE A 102 -11.83 -12.52 3.41
C PHE A 102 -11.61 -12.93 1.96
N TYR A 103 -10.58 -13.73 1.65
CA TYR A 103 -10.35 -14.20 0.28
C TYR A 103 -11.42 -15.19 -0.21
N ASN A 104 -11.95 -16.05 0.66
CA ASN A 104 -13.11 -16.90 0.36
C ASN A 104 -14.33 -16.05 -0.01
N TYR A 105 -14.63 -15.03 0.79
CA TYR A 105 -15.71 -14.08 0.52
C TYR A 105 -15.49 -13.37 -0.81
N MET A 106 -14.28 -12.87 -1.09
CA MET A 106 -13.96 -12.21 -2.35
C MET A 106 -14.18 -13.13 -3.56
N GLY A 107 -13.81 -14.42 -3.43
CA GLY A 107 -13.95 -15.41 -4.49
C GLY A 107 -15.35 -16.01 -4.66
N SER A 108 -16.26 -15.90 -3.69
CA SER A 108 -17.52 -16.66 -3.68
C SER A 108 -18.51 -16.36 -4.82
N GLY A 109 -18.26 -15.33 -5.63
CA GLY A 109 -19.07 -14.98 -6.80
C GLY A 109 -18.40 -15.25 -8.14
N ALA A 110 -17.14 -15.69 -8.16
CA ALA A 110 -16.30 -15.71 -9.36
C ALA A 110 -16.83 -16.68 -10.44
N SER A 111 -17.33 -17.85 -10.04
CA SER A 111 -17.92 -18.85 -10.95
C SER A 111 -19.20 -18.37 -11.64
N SER A 112 -19.92 -17.43 -11.00
CA SER A 112 -21.13 -16.81 -11.55
C SER A 112 -20.84 -15.45 -12.21
N GLY A 113 -19.57 -15.10 -12.42
CA GLY A 113 -19.16 -13.82 -13.00
C GLY A 113 -19.36 -12.60 -12.10
N VAL A 114 -19.73 -12.79 -10.82
CA VAL A 114 -19.92 -11.70 -9.86
C VAL A 114 -18.58 -11.30 -9.28
N ILE A 115 -18.10 -10.12 -9.69
CA ILE A 115 -16.86 -9.51 -9.19
C ILE A 115 -17.19 -8.55 -8.05
N LYS A 116 -16.74 -8.86 -6.83
CA LYS A 116 -16.95 -8.01 -5.64
C LYS A 116 -16.02 -6.80 -5.56
N LEU A 117 -14.84 -6.91 -6.17
CA LEU A 117 -13.85 -5.84 -6.24
C LEU A 117 -13.21 -5.84 -7.63
N GLN A 118 -13.30 -4.70 -8.30
CA GLN A 118 -12.65 -4.52 -9.59
C GLN A 118 -11.13 -4.43 -9.39
N PRO A 119 -10.33 -5.24 -10.10
CA PRO A 119 -8.87 -5.15 -10.01
C PRO A 119 -8.36 -3.87 -10.68
N ASN A 120 -7.19 -3.42 -10.26
CA ASN A 120 -6.45 -2.40 -11.01
C ASN A 120 -6.25 -2.85 -12.47
N PRO A 121 -6.24 -1.91 -13.44
CA PRO A 121 -5.96 -2.22 -14.83
C PRO A 121 -4.65 -3.00 -15.00
N VAL A 122 -4.66 -3.91 -15.97
CA VAL A 122 -3.50 -4.75 -16.27
C VAL A 122 -2.76 -4.18 -17.48
N ARG A 123 -1.44 -4.05 -17.34
CA ARG A 123 -0.52 -3.95 -18.46
C ARG A 123 0.01 -5.34 -18.78
N LEU A 124 -0.50 -5.92 -19.85
CA LEU A 124 -0.03 -7.20 -20.34
C LEU A 124 1.31 -6.98 -21.06
N MET A 125 2.33 -7.67 -20.57
CA MET A 125 3.68 -7.63 -21.14
C MET A 125 3.88 -8.77 -22.15
N SER A 126 4.76 -8.55 -23.11
CA SER A 126 5.20 -9.60 -24.03
C SER A 126 6.17 -10.58 -23.35
N GLY A 127 6.15 -11.85 -23.78
CA GLY A 127 7.02 -12.90 -23.26
C GLY A 127 6.48 -13.55 -21.98
N GLY A 128 7.32 -14.34 -21.33
CA GLY A 128 7.00 -15.10 -20.14
C GLY A 128 7.79 -14.65 -18.91
N LEU A 129 8.00 -15.59 -17.98
CA LEU A 129 8.69 -15.33 -16.71
C LEU A 129 10.12 -14.80 -16.90
N GLU A 130 10.77 -15.16 -18.01
CA GLU A 130 12.14 -14.75 -18.35
C GLU A 130 12.31 -13.23 -18.52
N ARG A 131 11.20 -12.51 -18.78
CA ARG A 131 11.19 -11.05 -19.00
C ARG A 131 10.94 -10.25 -17.73
N ILE A 132 10.53 -10.89 -16.63
CA ILE A 132 10.19 -10.20 -15.37
C ILE A 132 11.39 -9.42 -14.83
N ALA A 133 12.55 -10.07 -14.77
CA ALA A 133 13.75 -9.49 -14.16
C ALA A 133 14.36 -8.36 -15.00
N SER A 134 14.43 -8.55 -16.33
CA SER A 134 15.05 -7.60 -17.24
C SER A 134 14.17 -6.38 -17.56
N GLU A 135 12.85 -6.57 -17.64
CA GLU A 135 11.93 -5.52 -18.10
C GLU A 135 10.93 -5.11 -17.01
N GLY A 136 10.30 -6.08 -16.34
CA GLY A 136 9.21 -5.83 -15.40
C GLY A 136 9.62 -4.95 -14.21
N PHE A 137 10.72 -5.27 -13.54
CA PHE A 137 11.19 -4.47 -12.39
C PHE A 137 11.63 -3.07 -12.79
N ALA A 138 12.19 -2.89 -13.98
CA ALA A 138 12.65 -1.60 -14.47
C ALA A 138 11.48 -0.61 -14.68
N LEU A 139 10.28 -1.11 -15.01
CA LEU A 139 9.06 -0.31 -15.13
C LEU A 139 8.47 0.14 -13.78
N LEU A 140 8.73 -0.58 -12.69
CA LEU A 140 8.32 -0.19 -11.33
C LEU A 140 9.18 0.94 -10.76
N THR A 141 10.45 0.97 -11.13
CA THR A 141 11.42 1.98 -10.68
C THR A 141 11.52 3.18 -11.63
N GLY A 142 10.98 3.05 -12.85
CA GLY A 142 11.15 4.03 -13.92
C GLY A 142 12.55 4.07 -14.51
N ALA A 143 13.35 3.01 -14.30
CA ALA A 143 14.70 2.86 -14.82
C ALA A 143 14.75 2.16 -16.19
N GLY A 144 13.64 1.58 -16.65
CA GLY A 144 13.55 0.84 -17.91
C GLY A 144 13.14 1.70 -19.10
N GLU A 145 13.19 1.08 -20.28
CA GLU A 145 12.57 1.64 -21.47
C GLU A 145 11.03 1.60 -21.36
N GLY A 146 10.37 2.69 -21.72
CA GLY A 146 8.90 2.79 -21.71
C GLY A 146 8.33 3.60 -20.54
N ARG A 147 6.99 3.75 -20.55
CA ARG A 147 6.27 4.51 -19.52
C ARG A 147 6.31 3.74 -18.20
N PRO A 148 6.71 4.34 -17.06
CA PRO A 148 6.60 3.70 -15.75
C PRO A 148 5.16 3.26 -15.47
N VAL A 149 5.01 2.26 -14.61
CA VAL A 149 3.69 1.83 -14.16
C VAL A 149 3.09 2.85 -13.20
N SER A 150 1.81 3.15 -13.39
CA SER A 150 1.04 4.04 -12.51
C SER A 150 -0.37 3.48 -12.37
N ALA A 151 -0.74 3.08 -11.15
CA ALA A 151 -2.02 2.46 -10.82
C ALA A 151 -2.40 1.21 -11.65
N GLU A 152 -1.43 0.56 -12.29
CA GLU A 152 -1.61 -0.65 -13.09
C GLU A 152 -0.85 -1.84 -12.48
N LYS A 153 -1.24 -3.08 -12.84
CA LYS A 153 -0.47 -4.30 -12.55
C LYS A 153 0.28 -4.75 -13.79
N ILE A 154 1.56 -5.08 -13.65
CA ILE A 154 2.34 -5.73 -14.71
C ILE A 154 1.99 -7.23 -14.70
N VAL A 155 1.60 -7.77 -15.83
CA VAL A 155 1.25 -9.19 -15.96
C VAL A 155 2.01 -9.81 -17.14
N TYR A 156 2.61 -10.96 -16.89
CA TYR A 156 3.19 -11.85 -17.90
C TYR A 156 2.36 -13.12 -17.95
N THR A 157 2.25 -13.72 -19.14
CA THR A 157 1.57 -14.99 -19.33
C THR A 157 2.56 -16.13 -19.34
N ILE A 158 2.23 -17.22 -18.65
CA ILE A 158 2.95 -18.48 -18.78
C ILE A 158 2.27 -19.23 -19.93
N SER A 159 2.99 -19.43 -21.02
CA SER A 159 2.56 -20.24 -22.19
C SER A 159 3.21 -21.61 -22.15
#